data_AF-A0A7S4RAF7-F1
#
_entry.id   AF-A0A7S4RAF7-F1
#
_cell.length_a   1.000
_cell.length_b   1.000
_cell.length_c   1.000
_cell.angle_alpha   90.00
_cell.angle_beta   90.00
_cell.angle_gamma   90.00
#
_symmetry.space_group_name_H-M   'P 1'
#
loop_
_entity.id
_entity.type
_entity.pdbx_description
1 polymer ?
#
loop_
_entity_poly.entity_id
_entity_poly.type
_entity_poly.pdbx_seq_one_letter_code
_entity_poly.pdbx_strand_id
1 'polypeptide(L)'
;MRSTFHCVPRDKKALRKVTGNVGGSNSVGDLLGVLITPLGVPCTDDVPPSELNIELITVLSSSAQERTINPIRCNRCGTYLNPYCILSPNNTSFTCNICSSKTFNILPTTSDAILTTDANIALTYGMKCSTLEYDVGGMYDLKPRKQNVHLYALDSNPLYLNSYLAALSSLGEELISSGQKIGVCIVTSTQVLIPYFKKIQKRVERYTDNNTPVPPSTTKSGQEAYTYELSLVVMSDLREPFAPLPLEEWIFGDRKLFQDLLRSIPGLVAECKEEEGNCGGVSLGVLMESMKEFGGRGTLLTSHRPTFGVGALRDREVGQNSLYSKEKTEKPLYTPLQKLTKRNQKASSNNDKTSNQADMMDQNAATYYCNLGTECMKHRVRLDIVLTTNWKTTADPSWSTDVSAVIKRREFFDVATLGELCKASCGKFTWLKMRTNGGVGEYDVDYLREELM
;
A
#
# COMPACT_ATOMS: atom_id res chain seq x y z
N MET A 1 -15.63 10.32 -8.81
CA MET A 1 -16.03 10.31 -7.39
C MET A 1 -17.49 9.91 -7.26
N ARG A 2 -17.78 8.74 -6.67
CA ARG A 2 -19.15 8.40 -6.27
C ARG A 2 -19.30 8.84 -4.81
N SER A 3 -20.31 9.66 -4.54
CA SER A 3 -20.67 10.04 -3.18
C SER A 3 -22.13 9.71 -2.93
N THR A 4 -22.42 9.13 -1.77
CA THR A 4 -23.80 8.86 -1.34
C THR A 4 -23.98 9.45 0.04
N PHE A 5 -24.98 10.31 0.17
CA PHE A 5 -25.32 10.94 1.42
C PHE A 5 -26.26 10.03 2.20
N HIS A 6 -25.94 9.81 3.47
CA HIS A 6 -26.68 8.92 4.34
C HIS A 6 -27.12 9.61 5.64
N CYS A 7 -28.32 9.29 6.08
CA CYS A 7 -28.81 9.57 7.43
C CYS A 7 -28.90 8.22 8.15
N VAL A 8 -28.31 8.16 9.35
CA VAL A 8 -28.41 7.00 10.23
C VAL A 8 -29.29 7.41 11.42
N PRO A 9 -30.56 6.95 11.44
CA PRO A 9 -31.45 7.24 12.56
C PRO A 9 -30.96 6.58 13.85
N ARG A 10 -31.09 7.27 14.98
CA ARG A 10 -30.60 6.78 16.29
C ARG A 10 -31.15 5.39 16.67
N ASP A 11 -32.36 5.07 16.21
CA ASP A 11 -33.11 3.88 16.62
C ASP A 11 -33.03 2.72 15.61
N LYS A 12 -32.30 2.86 14.49
CA LYS A 12 -32.28 1.84 13.42
C LYS A 12 -30.87 1.55 12.91
N LYS A 13 -30.55 0.25 12.83
CA LYS A 13 -29.30 -0.32 12.30
C LYS A 13 -29.11 -0.14 10.77
N ALA A 14 -29.87 0.72 10.10
CA ALA A 14 -29.94 0.77 8.64
C ALA A 14 -29.57 2.16 8.11
N LEU A 15 -28.52 2.23 7.26
CA LEU A 15 -28.20 3.40 6.46
C LEU A 15 -29.33 3.69 5.47
N ARG A 16 -29.88 4.91 5.48
CA ARG A 16 -30.84 5.37 4.48
C ARG A 16 -30.18 6.39 3.56
N LYS A 17 -30.29 6.22 2.24
CA LYS A 17 -29.86 7.24 1.27
C LYS A 17 -30.75 8.48 1.45
N VAL A 18 -30.15 9.64 1.65
CA VAL A 18 -30.89 10.89 1.78
C VAL A 18 -31.00 11.51 0.40
N THR A 19 -32.21 11.54 -0.14
CA THR A 19 -32.52 12.22 -1.40
C THR A 19 -33.46 13.37 -1.12
N GLY A 20 -32.93 14.59 -1.07
CA GLY A 20 -33.75 15.80 -0.91
C GLY A 20 -34.48 15.88 0.44
N ASN A 21 -35.15 17.02 0.63
CA ASN A 21 -35.75 17.52 1.87
C ASN A 21 -36.17 16.38 2.82
N VAL A 22 -35.46 16.22 3.94
CA VAL A 22 -35.83 15.28 4.99
C VAL A 22 -37.06 15.87 5.70
N GLY A 23 -38.21 15.75 5.03
CA GLY A 23 -39.50 15.99 5.65
C GLY A 23 -39.67 14.98 6.77
N GLY A 24 -39.40 15.40 8.00
CA GLY A 24 -39.92 14.73 9.19
C GLY A 24 -38.98 13.84 10.02
N SER A 25 -37.67 14.11 10.08
CA SER A 25 -36.82 13.47 11.11
C SER A 25 -35.55 14.27 11.41
N ASN A 26 -35.70 15.49 11.94
CA ASN A 26 -34.62 16.14 12.70
C ASN A 26 -34.85 15.85 14.20
N SER A 27 -34.97 14.57 14.58
CA SER A 27 -34.93 14.22 16.00
C SER A 27 -33.50 14.42 16.50
N VAL A 28 -33.37 14.90 17.75
CA VAL A 28 -32.07 15.09 18.40
C VAL A 28 -31.38 13.71 18.53
N GLY A 29 -30.42 13.41 17.63
CA GLY A 29 -29.58 12.21 17.71
C GLY A 29 -29.34 11.44 16.41
N ASP A 30 -29.86 11.89 15.27
CA ASP A 30 -29.53 11.28 13.97
C ASP A 30 -28.09 11.62 13.55
N LEU A 31 -27.35 10.63 13.04
CA LEU A 31 -25.99 10.82 12.53
C LEU A 31 -26.01 11.09 11.02
N LEU A 32 -25.38 12.19 10.64
CA LEU A 32 -25.19 12.59 9.24
C LEU A 32 -23.84 12.09 8.73
N GLY A 33 -23.82 11.35 7.62
CA GLY A 33 -22.59 10.81 7.05
C GLY A 33 -22.60 10.86 5.52
N VAL A 34 -21.43 11.09 4.93
CA VAL A 34 -21.22 10.98 3.48
C VAL A 34 -20.26 9.84 3.23
N LEU A 35 -20.70 8.83 2.48
CA LEU A 35 -19.81 7.80 1.97
C LEU A 35 -19.20 8.30 0.67
N ILE A 36 -17.87 8.39 0.64
CA ILE A 36 -17.10 8.91 -0.48
C ILE A 36 -16.21 7.79 -1.02
N THR A 37 -16.38 7.45 -2.29
CA THR A 37 -15.46 6.57 -3.04
C THR A 37 -14.87 7.38 -4.21
N PRO A 38 -13.70 8.02 -4.02
CA PRO A 38 -13.11 8.93 -5.02
C PRO A 38 -12.88 8.27 -6.37
N LEU A 39 -12.31 7.05 -6.34
CA LEU A 39 -11.97 6.22 -7.51
C LEU A 39 -12.96 5.07 -7.75
N GLY A 40 -14.23 5.24 -7.36
CA GLY A 40 -15.24 4.21 -7.60
C GLY A 40 -15.49 4.02 -9.10
N VAL A 41 -15.21 2.82 -9.62
CA VAL A 41 -15.53 2.43 -11.00
C VAL A 41 -17.06 2.33 -11.13
N PRO A 42 -17.70 2.87 -12.19
CA PRO A 42 -19.13 2.71 -12.37
C PRO A 42 -19.46 1.26 -12.71
N CYS A 43 -20.54 0.73 -12.13
CA CYS A 43 -21.01 -0.62 -12.41
C CYS A 43 -21.41 -0.70 -13.89
N THR A 44 -20.84 -1.63 -14.65
CA THR A 44 -21.15 -1.84 -16.08
C THR A 44 -22.55 -2.38 -16.31
N ASP A 45 -23.22 -2.85 -15.25
CA ASP A 45 -24.44 -3.63 -15.38
C ASP A 45 -25.71 -2.78 -15.55
N ASP A 46 -25.67 -1.46 -15.24
CA ASP A 46 -26.86 -0.60 -15.19
C ASP A 46 -26.74 0.74 -15.94
N VAL A 47 -25.59 1.06 -16.55
CA VAL A 47 -25.37 2.34 -17.23
C VAL A 47 -24.83 2.09 -18.64
N PRO A 48 -25.45 2.63 -19.71
CA PRO A 48 -24.91 2.49 -21.06
C PRO A 48 -23.51 3.12 -21.15
N PRO A 49 -22.55 2.53 -21.89
CA PRO A 49 -21.16 3.01 -21.98
C PRO A 49 -21.02 4.49 -22.36
N SER A 50 -22.01 5.05 -23.03
CA SER A 50 -22.09 6.48 -23.37
C SER A 50 -22.22 7.42 -22.15
N GLU A 51 -22.77 6.95 -21.04
CA GLU A 51 -22.94 7.70 -19.77
C GLU A 51 -21.85 7.38 -18.73
N LEU A 52 -21.06 6.31 -18.93
CA LEU A 52 -19.90 5.95 -18.11
C LEU A 52 -18.67 6.84 -18.36
N ASN A 53 -18.71 7.65 -19.41
CA ASN A 53 -17.67 8.64 -19.68
C ASN A 53 -17.76 9.73 -18.61
N ILE A 54 -17.11 9.50 -17.46
CA ILE A 54 -16.34 10.57 -16.84
C ILE A 54 -15.51 11.09 -18.01
N GLU A 55 -15.88 12.26 -18.55
CA GLU A 55 -15.02 12.99 -19.47
C GLU A 55 -13.72 13.20 -18.68
N LEU A 56 -12.82 12.21 -18.77
CA LEU A 56 -11.45 12.31 -18.33
C LEU A 56 -10.87 13.27 -19.34
N ILE A 57 -11.13 14.56 -19.12
CA ILE A 57 -10.47 15.61 -19.86
C ILE A 57 -9.06 15.68 -19.28
N THR A 58 -8.29 14.63 -19.51
CA THR A 58 -6.90 14.83 -19.86
C THR A 58 -6.97 15.65 -21.13
N VAL A 59 -6.79 16.97 -21.06
CA VAL A 59 -6.53 17.76 -22.27
C VAL A 59 -5.16 17.34 -22.76
N LEU A 60 -5.12 16.18 -23.41
CA LEU A 60 -4.00 15.79 -24.24
C LEU A 60 -4.14 16.66 -25.49
N SER A 61 -3.48 17.81 -25.48
CA SER A 61 -3.07 18.38 -26.76
C SER A 61 -2.27 17.31 -27.47
N SER A 62 -2.58 17.06 -28.73
CA SER A 62 -2.02 16.06 -29.63
C SER A 62 -0.53 16.29 -30.00
N SER A 63 0.24 16.87 -29.10
CA SER A 63 1.68 17.10 -29.21
C SER A 63 2.33 16.79 -27.87
N ALA A 64 3.52 16.19 -27.92
CA ALA A 64 4.32 15.64 -26.80
C ALA A 64 4.77 16.66 -25.72
N GLN A 65 3.87 17.51 -25.25
CA GLN A 65 4.03 18.45 -24.16
C GLN A 65 2.84 18.25 -23.22
N GLU A 66 3.11 17.80 -21.99
CA GLU A 66 2.13 17.72 -20.90
C GLU A 66 1.51 19.11 -20.72
N ARG A 67 0.25 19.27 -21.16
CA ARG A 67 -0.46 20.55 -21.11
C ARG A 67 -1.32 20.59 -19.86
N THR A 68 -0.83 21.27 -18.84
CA THR A 68 -1.50 21.37 -17.54
C THR A 68 -2.63 22.40 -17.55
N ILE A 69 -3.74 22.11 -16.88
CA ILE A 69 -4.90 23.00 -16.74
C ILE A 69 -5.10 23.35 -15.27
N ASN A 70 -4.97 24.64 -14.97
CA ASN A 70 -5.20 25.13 -13.62
C ASN A 70 -6.71 25.26 -13.34
N PRO A 71 -7.23 24.59 -12.30
CA PRO A 71 -8.65 24.65 -11.98
C PRO A 71 -9.06 26.01 -11.41
N ILE A 72 -10.21 26.51 -11.84
CA ILE A 72 -10.78 27.75 -11.31
C ILE A 72 -11.31 27.52 -9.89
N ARG A 73 -10.96 28.41 -8.96
CA ARG A 73 -11.32 28.30 -7.54
C ARG A 73 -11.92 29.60 -7.02
N CYS A 74 -12.74 29.49 -5.98
CA CYS A 74 -13.20 30.65 -5.25
C CYS A 74 -12.06 31.28 -4.45
N ASN A 75 -11.82 32.58 -4.64
CA ASN A 75 -10.75 33.31 -3.98
C ASN A 75 -10.95 33.48 -2.46
N ARG A 76 -12.18 33.25 -1.95
CA ARG A 76 -12.48 33.34 -0.52
C ARG A 76 -12.30 32.01 0.21
N CYS A 77 -12.84 30.92 -0.30
CA CYS A 77 -12.90 29.63 0.42
C CYS A 77 -12.15 28.48 -0.27
N GLY A 78 -11.55 28.72 -1.45
CA GLY A 78 -10.78 27.71 -2.19
C GLY A 78 -11.63 26.65 -2.91
N THR A 79 -12.96 26.68 -2.77
CA THR A 79 -13.88 25.76 -3.46
C THR A 79 -13.68 25.83 -4.97
N TYR A 80 -13.52 24.68 -5.61
CA TYR A 80 -13.45 24.57 -7.07
C TYR A 80 -14.74 25.06 -7.73
N LEU A 81 -14.60 25.65 -8.91
CA LEU A 81 -15.73 25.92 -9.79
C LEU A 81 -16.47 24.60 -10.05
N ASN A 82 -17.78 24.64 -9.89
CA ASN A 82 -18.65 23.47 -10.00
C ASN A 82 -20.02 23.93 -10.56
N PRO A 83 -20.86 23.01 -11.07
CA PRO A 83 -22.13 23.35 -11.71
C PRO A 83 -23.14 24.12 -10.84
N TYR A 84 -22.95 24.13 -9.52
CA TYR A 84 -23.83 24.83 -8.59
C TYR A 84 -23.43 26.30 -8.35
N CYS A 85 -22.27 26.73 -8.85
CA CYS A 85 -21.90 28.14 -8.88
C CYS A 85 -22.80 28.92 -9.85
N ILE A 86 -23.01 30.22 -9.61
CA ILE A 86 -23.86 31.06 -10.44
C ILE A 86 -22.99 32.05 -11.23
N LEU A 87 -22.94 31.93 -12.55
CA LEU A 87 -22.22 32.86 -13.42
C LEU A 87 -22.93 34.22 -13.50
N SER A 88 -22.16 35.31 -13.64
CA SER A 88 -22.71 36.61 -13.98
C SER A 88 -23.26 36.61 -15.42
N PRO A 89 -24.23 37.47 -15.77
CA PRO A 89 -24.86 37.49 -17.10
C PRO A 89 -23.89 37.63 -18.28
N ASN A 90 -22.72 38.23 -18.03
CA ASN A 90 -21.65 38.47 -18.99
C ASN A 90 -20.50 37.44 -18.90
N ASN A 91 -20.62 36.39 -18.08
CA ASN A 91 -19.60 35.37 -17.83
C ASN A 91 -18.23 35.91 -17.38
N THR A 92 -18.17 37.09 -16.77
CA THR A 92 -16.91 37.67 -16.26
C THR A 92 -16.64 37.32 -14.80
N SER A 93 -17.60 36.75 -14.08
CA SER A 93 -17.46 36.40 -12.66
C SER A 93 -18.44 35.29 -12.26
N PHE A 94 -18.23 34.71 -11.07
CA PHE A 94 -19.17 33.73 -10.52
C PHE A 94 -19.42 33.90 -9.01
N THR A 95 -20.63 33.55 -8.58
CA THR A 95 -21.01 33.45 -7.16
C THR A 95 -20.77 32.01 -6.69
N CYS A 96 -19.96 31.85 -5.64
CA CYS A 96 -19.68 30.52 -5.07
C CYS A 96 -20.90 29.96 -4.31
N ASN A 97 -21.26 28.71 -4.55
CA ASN A 97 -22.37 28.02 -3.88
C ASN A 97 -22.11 27.69 -2.40
N ILE A 98 -20.85 27.67 -1.97
CA ILE A 98 -20.47 27.31 -0.59
C ILE A 98 -20.40 28.55 0.32
N CYS A 99 -19.71 29.61 -0.11
CA CYS A 99 -19.50 30.80 0.73
C CYS A 99 -20.32 32.02 0.30
N SER A 100 -21.10 31.91 -0.78
CA SER A 100 -21.95 32.96 -1.36
C SER A 100 -21.24 34.27 -1.72
N SER A 101 -19.90 34.28 -1.73
CA SER A 101 -19.11 35.46 -2.06
C SER A 101 -19.22 35.78 -3.56
N LYS A 102 -19.56 37.04 -3.86
CA LYS A 102 -19.62 37.61 -5.22
C LYS A 102 -18.40 38.47 -5.56
N THR A 103 -17.73 39.02 -4.56
CA THR A 103 -16.85 40.19 -4.72
C THR A 103 -15.45 39.90 -5.26
N PHE A 104 -15.05 38.63 -5.40
CA PHE A 104 -13.64 38.31 -5.69
C PHE A 104 -13.41 37.17 -6.70
N ASN A 105 -14.44 36.65 -7.36
CA ASN A 105 -14.30 35.50 -8.24
C ASN A 105 -14.39 35.94 -9.71
N ILE A 106 -13.37 36.63 -10.19
CA ILE A 106 -13.28 37.08 -11.59
C ILE A 106 -12.83 35.91 -12.47
N LEU A 107 -13.53 35.69 -13.57
CA LEU A 107 -13.16 34.71 -14.58
C LEU A 107 -12.16 35.33 -15.57
N PRO A 108 -11.22 34.55 -16.12
CA PRO A 108 -10.29 35.04 -17.14
C PRO A 108 -11.08 35.61 -18.34
N THR A 109 -10.81 36.86 -18.73
CA THR A 109 -11.48 37.51 -19.86
C THR A 109 -10.80 37.19 -21.19
N THR A 110 -11.57 37.23 -22.28
CA THR A 110 -11.24 36.79 -23.65
C THR A 110 -10.13 37.57 -24.38
N SER A 111 -9.40 38.47 -23.71
CA SER A 111 -8.43 39.37 -24.33
C SER A 111 -7.03 38.76 -24.58
N ASP A 112 -6.68 37.63 -23.95
CA ASP A 112 -5.36 36.97 -24.09
C ASP A 112 -5.47 35.59 -24.76
N ALA A 113 -5.29 35.54 -26.09
CA ALA A 113 -5.60 34.39 -26.96
C ALA A 113 -4.92 33.03 -26.61
N ILE A 114 -3.87 33.01 -25.79
CA ILE A 114 -3.17 31.78 -25.36
C ILE A 114 -3.65 31.31 -23.97
N LEU A 115 -3.97 32.25 -23.06
CA LEU A 115 -4.60 31.93 -21.75
C LEU A 115 -6.07 31.52 -21.89
N THR A 116 -6.72 31.91 -22.98
CA THR A 116 -8.15 31.71 -23.18
C THR A 116 -8.56 30.26 -23.38
N THR A 117 -7.76 29.42 -24.04
CA THR A 117 -8.23 28.05 -24.34
C THR A 117 -8.32 27.20 -23.08
N ASP A 118 -7.28 27.18 -22.24
CA ASP A 118 -7.26 26.33 -21.05
C ASP A 118 -8.19 26.84 -19.94
N ALA A 119 -8.28 28.17 -19.78
CA ALA A 119 -9.27 28.78 -18.90
C ALA A 119 -10.70 28.52 -19.36
N ASN A 120 -10.98 28.58 -20.67
CA ASN A 120 -12.29 28.27 -21.22
C ASN A 120 -12.63 26.79 -21.04
N ILE A 121 -11.66 25.88 -21.18
CA ILE A 121 -11.85 24.46 -20.90
C ILE A 121 -12.19 24.26 -19.41
N ALA A 122 -11.40 24.85 -18.50
CA ALA A 122 -11.65 24.74 -17.07
C ALA A 122 -13.01 25.31 -16.66
N LEU A 123 -13.42 26.44 -17.25
CA LEU A 123 -14.74 27.05 -17.07
C LEU A 123 -15.85 26.15 -17.61
N THR A 124 -15.73 25.68 -18.84
CA THR A 124 -16.75 24.86 -19.52
C THR A 124 -17.01 23.57 -18.75
N TYR A 125 -15.96 22.81 -18.45
CA TYR A 125 -16.11 21.53 -17.76
C TYR A 125 -16.37 21.67 -16.27
N GLY A 126 -15.80 22.68 -15.61
CA GLY A 126 -16.12 22.99 -14.21
C GLY A 126 -17.59 23.36 -14.03
N MET A 127 -18.23 23.97 -15.02
CA MET A 127 -19.67 24.30 -14.97
C MET A 127 -20.58 23.17 -15.46
N LYS A 128 -20.06 22.24 -16.27
CA LYS A 128 -20.84 21.11 -16.83
C LYS A 128 -20.79 19.86 -15.95
N CYS A 129 -19.64 19.57 -15.35
CA CYS A 129 -19.36 18.29 -14.71
C CYS A 129 -19.27 18.44 -13.18
N SER A 130 -19.99 17.60 -12.44
CA SER A 130 -19.88 17.52 -10.97
C SER A 130 -18.75 16.61 -10.51
N THR A 131 -18.27 15.74 -11.40
CA THR A 131 -17.08 14.89 -11.23
C THR A 131 -16.20 15.08 -12.44
N LEU A 132 -14.95 15.47 -12.21
CA LEU A 132 -13.95 15.70 -13.25
C LEU A 132 -12.56 15.63 -12.60
N GLU A 133 -11.53 15.39 -13.40
CA GLU A 133 -10.12 15.42 -12.99
C GLU A 133 -9.38 16.46 -13.82
N TYR A 134 -8.49 17.23 -13.17
CA TYR A 134 -7.62 18.20 -13.85
C TYR A 134 -6.19 17.65 -13.84
N ASP A 135 -5.54 17.61 -15.00
CA ASP A 135 -4.08 17.45 -15.05
C ASP A 135 -3.43 18.78 -14.68
N VAL A 136 -2.96 18.86 -13.44
CA VAL A 136 -2.39 20.09 -12.86
C VAL A 136 -0.88 20.05 -12.94
N GLY A 137 -0.27 21.24 -12.94
CA GLY A 137 1.16 21.36 -12.72
C GLY A 137 1.56 22.70 -12.11
N GLY A 138 2.86 22.95 -12.06
CA GLY A 138 3.41 24.20 -11.50
C GLY A 138 3.18 24.28 -9.99
N MET A 139 2.24 25.13 -9.54
CA MET A 139 1.97 25.32 -8.09
C MET A 139 1.47 24.06 -7.38
N TYR A 140 0.95 23.08 -8.13
CA TYR A 140 0.50 21.80 -7.60
C TYR A 140 1.63 20.76 -7.52
N ASP A 141 2.73 20.97 -8.24
CA ASP A 141 3.90 20.10 -8.25
C ASP A 141 4.89 20.53 -7.17
N LEU A 142 4.63 20.11 -5.92
CA LEU A 142 5.56 20.38 -4.82
C LEU A 142 6.87 19.57 -4.94
N LYS A 143 6.85 18.46 -5.69
CA LYS A 143 7.97 17.56 -5.94
C LYS A 143 7.83 16.96 -7.35
N PRO A 144 8.94 16.58 -8.02
CA PRO A 144 8.87 15.84 -9.28
C PRO A 144 7.97 14.61 -9.16
N ARG A 145 7.25 14.28 -10.25
CA ARG A 145 6.44 13.05 -10.32
C ARG A 145 7.36 11.86 -10.07
N LYS A 146 7.01 11.05 -9.07
CA LYS A 146 7.84 9.94 -8.62
C LYS A 146 7.42 8.67 -9.36
N GLN A 147 8.38 7.80 -9.63
CA GLN A 147 8.13 6.52 -10.29
C GLN A 147 7.38 5.58 -9.32
N ASN A 148 6.36 4.88 -9.82
CA ASN A 148 5.61 3.92 -9.01
C ASN A 148 6.47 2.67 -8.78
N VAL A 149 6.83 2.44 -7.51
CA VAL A 149 7.65 1.31 -7.06
C VAL A 149 6.83 0.39 -6.15
N HIS A 150 6.92 -0.91 -6.43
CA HIS A 150 6.28 -1.97 -5.67
C HIS A 150 7.35 -2.89 -5.07
N LEU A 151 7.46 -2.96 -3.75
CA LEU A 151 8.37 -3.87 -3.07
C LEU A 151 7.60 -4.98 -2.36
N TYR A 152 8.06 -6.22 -2.49
CA TYR A 152 7.43 -7.39 -1.87
C TYR A 152 8.40 -8.07 -0.91
N ALA A 153 7.97 -8.25 0.33
CA ALA A 153 8.67 -9.04 1.33
C ALA A 153 7.99 -10.42 1.42
N LEU A 154 8.73 -11.49 1.14
CA LEU A 154 8.21 -12.85 1.09
C LEU A 154 8.64 -13.65 2.31
N ASP A 155 7.70 -14.20 3.06
CA ASP A 155 7.99 -15.21 4.07
C ASP A 155 8.63 -16.45 3.40
N SER A 156 9.75 -16.90 3.97
CA SER A 156 10.54 -18.01 3.46
C SER A 156 9.89 -19.39 3.67
N ASN A 157 8.68 -19.45 4.23
CA ASN A 157 7.96 -20.70 4.45
C ASN A 157 7.87 -21.53 3.14
N PRO A 158 8.50 -22.72 3.09
CA PRO A 158 8.58 -23.51 1.87
C PRO A 158 7.21 -23.97 1.36
N LEU A 159 6.20 -24.02 2.23
CA LEU A 159 4.82 -24.35 1.84
C LEU A 159 4.18 -23.32 0.92
N TYR A 160 4.59 -22.05 1.01
CA TYR A 160 3.94 -20.94 0.30
C TYR A 160 4.86 -20.19 -0.66
N LEU A 161 6.17 -20.29 -0.47
CA LEU A 161 7.16 -19.55 -1.24
C LEU A 161 6.97 -19.72 -2.75
N ASN A 162 6.77 -20.95 -3.24
CA ASN A 162 6.55 -21.19 -4.67
C ASN A 162 5.29 -20.51 -5.20
N SER A 163 4.19 -20.53 -4.44
CA SER A 163 2.96 -19.82 -4.84
C SER A 163 3.16 -18.31 -4.85
N TYR A 164 3.91 -17.76 -3.89
CA TYR A 164 4.26 -16.34 -3.88
C TYR A 164 5.10 -15.95 -5.10
N LEU A 165 6.13 -16.75 -5.44
CA LEU A 165 6.99 -16.50 -6.59
C LEU A 165 6.21 -16.60 -7.92
N ALA A 166 5.30 -17.56 -8.05
CA ALA A 166 4.44 -17.69 -9.23
C ALA A 166 3.51 -16.47 -9.41
N ALA A 167 2.86 -16.03 -8.32
CA ALA A 167 2.02 -14.84 -8.35
C ALA A 167 2.83 -13.57 -8.69
N LEU A 168 4.03 -13.42 -8.11
CA LEU A 168 4.91 -12.30 -8.43
C LEU A 168 5.45 -12.33 -9.85
N SER A 169 5.70 -13.51 -10.42
CA SER A 169 6.16 -13.61 -11.81
C SER A 169 5.13 -13.01 -12.77
N SER A 170 3.86 -13.39 -12.64
CA SER A 170 2.78 -12.86 -13.47
C SER A 170 2.48 -11.38 -13.20
N LEU A 171 2.49 -10.97 -11.93
CA LEU A 171 2.30 -9.57 -11.54
C LEU A 171 3.44 -8.67 -12.02
N GLY A 172 4.69 -9.15 -11.94
CA GLY A 172 5.87 -8.42 -12.38
C GLY A 172 5.85 -8.15 -13.87
N GLU A 173 5.36 -9.09 -14.69
CA GLU A 173 5.13 -8.85 -16.12
C GLU A 173 4.19 -7.67 -16.36
N GLU A 174 3.07 -7.61 -15.65
CA GLU A 174 2.05 -6.56 -15.79
C GLU A 174 2.55 -5.20 -15.29
N LEU A 175 3.17 -5.16 -14.12
CA LEU A 175 3.73 -3.93 -13.54
C LEU A 175 4.85 -3.36 -14.42
N ILE A 176 5.78 -4.19 -14.88
CA ILE A 176 6.87 -3.75 -15.77
C ILE A 176 6.31 -3.29 -17.12
N SER A 177 5.29 -3.97 -17.65
CA SER A 177 4.60 -3.54 -18.90
C SER A 177 3.96 -2.16 -18.80
N SER A 178 3.48 -1.79 -17.61
CA SER A 178 2.89 -0.47 -17.33
C SER A 178 3.92 0.59 -16.93
N GLY A 179 5.22 0.30 -17.04
CA GLY A 179 6.31 1.25 -16.74
C GLY A 179 6.62 1.37 -15.24
N GLN A 180 6.07 0.49 -14.41
CA GLN A 180 6.31 0.45 -12.97
C GLN A 180 7.54 -0.42 -12.67
N LYS A 181 8.09 -0.27 -11.47
CA LYS A 181 9.24 -1.04 -11.01
C LYS A 181 8.86 -1.95 -9.85
N ILE A 182 9.42 -3.15 -9.83
CA ILE A 182 9.15 -4.17 -8.81
C ILE A 182 10.44 -4.60 -8.13
N GLY A 183 10.43 -4.81 -6.82
CA GLY A 183 11.56 -5.36 -6.05
C GLY A 183 11.08 -6.43 -5.07
N VAL A 184 11.98 -7.34 -4.68
CA VAL A 184 11.65 -8.47 -3.81
C VAL A 184 12.74 -8.65 -2.74
N CYS A 185 12.31 -8.87 -1.50
CA CYS A 185 13.16 -9.38 -0.43
C CYS A 185 12.52 -10.60 0.24
N ILE A 186 13.34 -11.41 0.91
CA ILE A 186 12.92 -12.62 1.62
C ILE A 186 13.04 -12.37 3.11
N VAL A 187 12.03 -12.82 3.85
CA VAL A 187 11.89 -12.72 5.29
C VAL A 187 12.10 -14.10 5.87
N THR A 188 13.14 -14.28 6.67
CA THR A 188 13.37 -15.49 7.45
C THR A 188 13.02 -15.25 8.92
N SER A 189 13.36 -16.19 9.81
CA SER A 189 13.22 -16.02 11.25
C SER A 189 14.07 -14.85 11.78
N THR A 190 15.32 -14.76 11.34
CA THR A 190 16.34 -13.86 11.92
C THR A 190 17.01 -12.92 10.93
N GLN A 191 16.63 -12.96 9.64
CA GLN A 191 17.29 -12.17 8.60
C GLN A 191 16.30 -11.66 7.55
N VAL A 192 16.63 -10.53 6.93
CA VAL A 192 16.01 -10.07 5.68
C VAL A 192 17.03 -10.19 4.57
N LEU A 193 16.70 -10.93 3.52
CA LEU A 193 17.58 -11.21 2.38
C LEU A 193 17.13 -10.36 1.19
N ILE A 194 18.05 -9.62 0.59
CA ILE A 194 17.78 -8.79 -0.59
C ILE A 194 18.64 -9.30 -1.75
N PRO A 195 18.08 -10.16 -2.63
CA PRO A 195 18.77 -10.56 -3.84
C PRO A 195 18.73 -9.42 -4.86
N TYR A 196 19.85 -9.19 -5.53
CA TYR A 196 19.99 -8.15 -6.55
C TYR A 196 21.00 -8.57 -7.62
N PHE A 197 21.00 -7.85 -8.75
CA PHE A 197 21.95 -8.08 -9.82
C PHE A 197 23.00 -6.98 -9.85
N LYS A 198 24.24 -7.32 -9.54
CA LYS A 198 25.37 -6.40 -9.66
C LYS A 198 25.69 -6.19 -11.14
N LYS A 199 25.64 -4.93 -11.59
CA LYS A 199 25.98 -4.55 -12.95
C LYS A 199 27.51 -4.50 -13.12
N ILE A 200 28.05 -5.38 -13.94
CA ILE A 200 29.48 -5.50 -14.22
C ILE A 200 29.74 -5.03 -15.65
N GLN A 201 30.56 -4.00 -15.80
CA GLN A 201 30.97 -3.52 -17.11
C GLN A 201 32.00 -4.50 -17.70
N LYS A 202 31.69 -5.09 -18.85
CA LYS A 202 32.68 -5.87 -19.59
C LYS A 202 33.46 -4.94 -20.49
N ARG A 203 34.79 -5.00 -20.39
CA ARG A 203 35.67 -4.42 -21.40
C ARG A 203 35.55 -5.27 -22.65
N VAL A 204 34.93 -4.74 -23.71
CA VAL A 204 34.90 -5.41 -25.01
C VAL A 204 36.27 -5.20 -25.66
N GLU A 205 37.12 -6.22 -25.59
CA GLU A 205 38.33 -6.26 -26.40
C GLU A 205 37.94 -6.53 -27.85
N ARG A 206 38.18 -5.56 -28.73
CA ARG A 206 38.01 -5.75 -30.18
C ARG A 206 39.29 -6.35 -30.73
N TYR A 207 39.17 -7.45 -31.44
CA TYR A 207 40.26 -8.05 -32.23
C TYR A 207 40.04 -7.69 -33.71
N THR A 208 41.10 -7.41 -34.45
CA THR A 208 41.04 -7.30 -35.91
C THR A 208 40.82 -8.69 -36.54
N ASP A 209 40.50 -8.74 -37.83
CA ASP A 209 40.40 -10.00 -38.60
C ASP A 209 41.69 -10.84 -38.55
N ASN A 210 42.82 -10.20 -38.20
CA ASN A 210 44.12 -10.86 -38.02
C ASN A 210 44.43 -11.19 -36.55
N ASN A 211 43.40 -11.19 -35.68
CA ASN A 211 43.50 -11.53 -34.27
C ASN A 211 44.44 -10.62 -33.44
N THR A 212 44.62 -9.36 -33.87
CA THR A 212 45.39 -8.36 -33.10
C THR A 212 44.46 -7.48 -32.26
N PRO A 213 44.76 -7.23 -30.97
CA PRO A 213 43.95 -6.34 -30.13
C PRO A 213 43.94 -4.91 -30.71
N VAL A 214 42.75 -4.36 -30.95
CA VAL A 214 42.59 -2.98 -31.41
C VAL A 214 42.82 -2.04 -30.21
N PRO A 215 43.79 -1.12 -30.26
CA PRO A 215 44.00 -0.15 -29.19
C PRO A 215 42.77 0.75 -29.02
N PRO A 216 42.48 1.23 -27.80
CA PRO A 216 41.28 2.01 -27.52
C PRO A 216 41.25 3.29 -28.38
N SER A 217 40.35 3.36 -29.35
CA SER A 217 40.11 4.57 -30.13
C SER A 217 39.37 5.59 -29.27
N THR A 218 39.78 6.85 -29.32
CA THR A 218 39.23 8.00 -28.55
C THR A 218 37.81 8.41 -28.96
N THR A 219 37.11 7.60 -29.74
CA THR A 219 35.72 7.82 -30.14
C THR A 219 34.76 7.15 -29.16
N LYS A 220 33.96 7.97 -28.45
CA LYS A 220 32.97 7.60 -27.42
C LYS A 220 31.75 6.81 -27.94
N SER A 221 31.90 6.02 -29.00
CA SER A 221 30.79 5.33 -29.69
C SER A 221 30.91 3.80 -29.68
N GLY A 222 31.57 3.23 -28.66
CA GLY A 222 31.53 1.80 -28.40
C GLY A 222 30.27 1.43 -27.61
N GLN A 223 29.45 0.50 -28.11
CA GLN A 223 28.40 -0.12 -27.31
C GLN A 223 29.04 -0.80 -26.09
N GLU A 224 28.76 -0.27 -24.90
CA GLU A 224 29.22 -0.85 -23.65
C GLU A 224 28.42 -2.12 -23.37
N ALA A 225 29.08 -3.28 -23.35
CA ALA A 225 28.48 -4.53 -22.96
C ALA A 225 28.50 -4.67 -21.43
N TYR A 226 27.35 -5.02 -20.85
CA TYR A 226 27.20 -5.25 -19.41
C TYR A 226 26.82 -6.69 -19.15
N THR A 227 27.31 -7.26 -18.05
CA THR A 227 26.81 -8.50 -17.48
C THR A 227 26.27 -8.28 -16.09
N TYR A 228 25.33 -9.13 -15.70
CA TYR A 228 24.68 -9.09 -14.41
C TYR A 228 25.08 -10.34 -13.62
N GLU A 229 25.56 -10.14 -12.40
CA GLU A 229 25.89 -11.23 -11.47
C GLU A 229 24.90 -11.19 -10.30
N LEU A 230 24.30 -12.34 -9.98
CA LEU A 230 23.41 -12.45 -8.82
C LEU A 230 24.23 -12.26 -7.55
N SER A 231 23.76 -11.38 -6.67
CA SER A 231 24.36 -11.10 -5.37
C SER A 231 23.27 -11.02 -4.31
N LEU A 232 23.63 -11.27 -3.06
CA LEU A 232 22.70 -11.28 -1.93
C LEU A 232 23.21 -10.37 -0.82
N VAL A 233 22.35 -9.46 -0.37
CA VAL A 233 22.59 -8.72 0.87
C VAL A 233 21.78 -9.35 1.99
N VAL A 234 22.44 -9.60 3.12
CA VAL A 234 21.83 -10.20 4.31
C VAL A 234 21.80 -9.16 5.41
N MET A 235 20.59 -8.77 5.83
CA MET A 235 20.38 -7.91 6.98
C MET A 235 20.04 -8.74 8.21
N SER A 236 20.96 -8.78 9.18
CA SER A 236 20.82 -9.54 10.43
C SER A 236 20.57 -8.67 11.66
N ASP A 237 20.80 -7.35 11.61
CA ASP A 237 20.39 -6.46 12.70
C ASP A 237 18.89 -6.16 12.60
N LEU A 238 18.13 -6.83 13.47
CA LEU A 238 16.66 -6.76 13.50
C LEU A 238 16.11 -5.71 14.50
N ARG A 239 16.99 -4.94 15.15
CA ARG A 239 16.59 -3.96 16.18
C ARG A 239 16.27 -2.59 15.57
N GLU A 240 16.94 -2.24 14.49
CA GLU A 240 16.76 -0.98 13.78
C GLU A 240 16.73 -1.26 12.27
N PRO A 241 15.54 -1.41 11.66
CA PRO A 241 15.42 -1.67 10.24
C PRO A 241 16.01 -0.51 9.42
N PHE A 242 16.83 -0.83 8.42
CA PHE A 242 17.41 0.15 7.50
C PHE A 242 17.29 -0.32 6.04
N ALA A 243 17.53 0.58 5.08
CA ALA A 243 17.67 0.22 3.67
C ALA A 243 19.12 -0.19 3.39
N PRO A 244 19.42 -1.48 3.16
CA PRO A 244 20.81 -1.93 3.08
C PRO A 244 21.43 -1.70 1.68
N LEU A 245 20.60 -1.38 0.68
CA LEU A 245 20.99 -1.02 -0.68
C LEU A 245 20.19 0.20 -1.14
N PRO A 246 20.74 1.06 -2.00
CA PRO A 246 19.97 2.06 -2.73
C PRO A 246 18.81 1.39 -3.48
N LEU A 247 17.65 2.05 -3.52
CA LEU A 247 16.43 1.47 -4.09
C LEU A 247 16.63 1.02 -5.54
N GLU A 248 17.40 1.78 -6.32
CA GLU A 248 17.68 1.52 -7.73
C GLU A 248 18.44 0.22 -8.00
N GLU A 249 19.14 -0.32 -7.00
CA GLU A 249 19.98 -1.51 -7.17
C GLU A 249 19.17 -2.82 -7.13
N TRP A 250 17.99 -2.82 -6.52
CA TRP A 250 17.19 -4.04 -6.30
C TRP A 250 15.72 -3.90 -6.70
N ILE A 251 15.45 -2.90 -7.55
CA ILE A 251 14.20 -2.79 -8.31
C ILE A 251 14.43 -3.12 -9.77
N PHE A 252 13.45 -3.76 -10.40
CA PHE A 252 13.54 -4.31 -11.74
C PHE A 252 12.51 -3.65 -12.64
N GLY A 253 12.99 -3.15 -13.79
CA GLY A 253 12.18 -2.73 -14.93
C GLY A 253 12.42 -3.60 -16.18
N ASP A 254 13.26 -4.62 -16.07
CA ASP A 254 13.52 -5.62 -17.12
C ASP A 254 12.84 -6.93 -16.70
N ARG A 255 11.92 -7.41 -17.54
CA ARG A 255 11.12 -8.63 -17.26
C ARG A 255 12.00 -9.86 -17.13
N LYS A 256 13.03 -9.99 -17.97
CA LYS A 256 13.91 -11.16 -17.98
C LYS A 256 14.75 -11.19 -16.71
N LEU A 257 15.37 -10.07 -16.34
CA LEU A 257 16.13 -9.99 -15.09
C LEU A 257 15.26 -10.28 -13.87
N PHE A 258 14.03 -9.75 -13.84
CA PHE A 258 13.12 -10.04 -12.73
C PHE A 258 12.74 -11.53 -12.64
N GLN A 259 12.41 -12.16 -13.77
CA GLN A 259 12.15 -13.60 -13.80
C GLN A 259 13.38 -14.44 -13.41
N ASP A 260 14.57 -14.07 -13.88
CA ASP A 260 15.83 -14.73 -13.53
C ASP A 260 16.09 -14.63 -12.02
N LEU A 261 15.79 -13.47 -11.41
CA LEU A 261 15.85 -13.29 -9.96
C LEU A 261 14.90 -14.26 -9.24
N LEU A 262 13.62 -14.28 -9.62
CA LEU A 262 12.61 -15.13 -8.96
C LEU A 262 12.98 -16.61 -9.01
N ARG A 263 13.54 -17.09 -10.13
CA ARG A 263 14.01 -18.48 -10.27
C ARG A 263 15.19 -18.83 -9.36
N SER A 264 15.98 -17.83 -8.94
CA SER A 264 17.11 -18.05 -8.04
C SER A 264 16.73 -18.12 -6.55
N ILE A 265 15.60 -17.51 -6.17
CA ILE A 265 15.19 -17.37 -4.76
C ILE A 265 15.09 -18.71 -4.01
N PRO A 266 14.49 -19.79 -4.55
CA PRO A 266 14.42 -21.06 -3.84
C PRO A 266 15.80 -21.61 -3.43
N GLY A 267 16.81 -21.44 -4.30
CA GLY A 267 18.18 -21.85 -3.99
C GLY A 267 18.80 -21.03 -2.86
N LEU A 268 18.60 -19.71 -2.87
CA LEU A 268 19.08 -18.81 -1.82
C LEU A 268 18.43 -19.12 -0.46
N VAL A 269 17.14 -19.46 -0.46
CA VAL A 269 16.41 -19.81 0.77
C VAL A 269 16.87 -21.17 1.32
N ALA A 270 17.16 -22.14 0.46
CA ALA A 270 17.62 -23.46 0.88
C ALA A 270 18.99 -23.43 1.61
N GLU A 271 19.80 -22.41 1.39
CA GLU A 271 21.07 -22.19 2.10
C GLU A 271 20.87 -21.62 3.51
N CYS A 272 19.68 -21.09 3.81
CA CYS A 272 19.36 -20.51 5.11
C CYS A 272 18.95 -21.59 6.12
N LYS A 273 19.37 -21.44 7.37
CA LYS A 273 18.90 -22.30 8.46
C LYS A 273 17.45 -21.91 8.81
N GLU A 274 16.53 -22.86 8.72
CA GLU A 274 15.18 -22.67 9.22
C GLU A 274 15.18 -22.67 10.76
N GLU A 275 14.75 -21.56 11.35
CA GLU A 275 14.40 -21.50 12.77
C GLU A 275 12.91 -21.17 12.88
N GLU A 276 12.27 -21.60 13.98
CA GLU A 276 10.87 -21.25 14.22
C GLU A 276 10.71 -19.74 14.39
N GLY A 277 9.85 -19.13 13.59
CA GLY A 277 9.48 -17.72 13.70
C GLY A 277 9.72 -16.90 12.45
N ASN A 278 9.49 -15.60 12.54
CA ASN A 278 9.55 -14.70 11.39
C ASN A 278 9.87 -13.26 11.82
N CYS A 279 10.71 -12.57 11.06
CA CYS A 279 11.06 -11.16 11.28
C CYS A 279 10.22 -10.18 10.42
N GLY A 280 9.00 -10.55 10.01
CA GLY A 280 8.16 -9.77 9.09
C GLY A 280 7.80 -8.37 9.59
N GLY A 281 7.81 -8.15 10.91
CA GLY A 281 7.71 -6.81 11.48
C GLY A 281 8.87 -5.91 11.05
N VAL A 282 10.09 -6.45 11.01
CA VAL A 282 11.31 -5.77 10.57
C VAL A 282 11.30 -5.54 9.07
N SER A 283 10.88 -6.54 8.27
CA SER A 283 10.85 -6.40 6.82
C SER A 283 9.93 -5.25 6.39
N LEU A 284 8.79 -5.04 7.04
CA LEU A 284 7.93 -3.86 6.81
C LEU A 284 8.68 -2.53 7.04
N GLY A 285 9.58 -2.49 8.03
CA GLY A 285 10.47 -1.36 8.28
C GLY A 285 11.50 -1.17 7.15
N VAL A 286 12.10 -2.26 6.68
CA VAL A 286 13.02 -2.26 5.52
C VAL A 286 12.32 -1.74 4.26
N LEU A 287 11.09 -2.19 3.99
CA LEU A 287 10.29 -1.71 2.86
C LEU A 287 10.06 -0.19 2.96
N MET A 288 9.68 0.30 4.14
CA MET A 288 9.47 1.73 4.38
C MET A 288 10.76 2.54 4.18
N GLU A 289 11.86 2.14 4.80
CA GLU A 289 13.12 2.89 4.71
C GLU A 289 13.65 2.89 3.27
N SER A 290 13.52 1.79 2.54
CA SER A 290 13.95 1.69 1.14
C SER A 290 13.15 2.61 0.21
N MET A 291 11.90 2.90 0.54
CA MET A 291 11.02 3.80 -0.23
C MET A 291 10.92 5.20 0.37
N LYS A 292 11.69 5.55 1.40
CA LYS A 292 11.55 6.82 2.15
C LYS A 292 11.66 8.06 1.26
N GLU A 293 12.54 8.01 0.26
CA GLU A 293 12.76 9.12 -0.66
C GLU A 293 11.66 9.19 -1.73
N PHE A 294 11.18 8.06 -2.22
CA PHE A 294 10.32 7.98 -3.41
C PHE A 294 8.85 7.73 -3.11
N GLY A 295 8.50 7.28 -1.91
CA GLY A 295 7.20 6.66 -1.66
C GLY A 295 7.02 5.37 -2.46
N GLY A 296 5.84 4.77 -2.38
CA GLY A 296 5.54 3.53 -3.10
C GLY A 296 4.64 2.60 -2.31
N ARG A 297 4.55 1.36 -2.77
CA ARG A 297 3.76 0.30 -2.14
C ARG A 297 4.69 -0.84 -1.71
N GLY A 298 4.67 -1.16 -0.43
CA GLY A 298 5.33 -2.32 0.14
C GLY A 298 4.29 -3.36 0.55
N THR A 299 4.51 -4.63 0.22
CA THR A 299 3.59 -5.72 0.58
C THR A 299 4.35 -6.84 1.27
N LEU A 300 3.95 -7.20 2.49
CA LEU A 300 4.43 -8.39 3.18
C LEU A 300 3.50 -9.57 2.88
N LEU A 301 4.02 -10.61 2.23
CA LEU A 301 3.37 -11.90 2.10
C LEU A 301 3.89 -12.80 3.22
N THR A 302 3.02 -13.21 4.13
CA THR A 302 3.44 -13.99 5.29
C THR A 302 2.46 -15.07 5.68
N SER A 303 2.98 -16.12 6.30
CA SER A 303 2.23 -17.20 6.91
C SER A 303 2.44 -17.29 8.41
N HIS A 304 3.23 -16.38 8.98
CA HIS A 304 3.64 -16.39 10.37
C HIS A 304 3.32 -15.05 11.05
N ARG A 305 3.10 -15.11 12.35
CA ARG A 305 3.13 -13.90 13.19
C ARG A 305 4.59 -13.41 13.27
N PRO A 306 4.85 -12.10 13.14
CA PRO A 306 6.16 -11.56 13.48
C PRO A 306 6.54 -11.90 14.93
N THR A 307 7.61 -12.66 15.13
CA THR A 307 8.09 -13.11 16.44
C THR A 307 9.49 -12.62 16.78
N PHE A 308 10.24 -12.10 15.80
CA PHE A 308 11.60 -11.60 16.00
C PHE A 308 11.76 -10.13 15.58
N GLY A 309 12.70 -9.45 16.24
CA GLY A 309 13.08 -8.05 15.96
C GLY A 309 12.19 -6.99 16.62
N VAL A 310 12.38 -5.74 16.21
CA VAL A 310 11.75 -4.54 16.82
C VAL A 310 10.22 -4.46 16.68
N GLY A 311 9.62 -5.37 15.91
CA GLY A 311 8.16 -5.53 15.79
C GLY A 311 7.66 -6.88 16.28
N ALA A 312 8.42 -7.61 17.09
CA ALA A 312 8.02 -8.91 17.59
C ALA A 312 6.70 -8.81 18.38
N LEU A 313 5.72 -9.58 17.95
CA LEU A 313 4.46 -9.75 18.64
C LEU A 313 4.57 -10.98 19.52
N ARG A 314 3.82 -11.03 20.62
CA ARG A 314 3.67 -12.24 21.45
C ARG A 314 2.32 -12.90 21.19
N ASP A 315 2.19 -14.17 21.56
CA ASP A 315 0.89 -14.82 21.57
C ASP A 315 0.11 -14.34 22.79
N ARG A 316 -0.95 -13.56 22.56
CA ARG A 316 -1.78 -12.99 23.63
C ARG A 316 -2.88 -13.94 24.10
N GLU A 317 -3.05 -15.09 23.42
CA GLU A 317 -4.01 -16.12 23.79
C GLU A 317 -3.43 -17.20 24.71
N VAL A 318 -2.10 -17.39 24.69
CA VAL A 318 -1.43 -18.43 25.48
C VAL A 318 -1.69 -18.26 26.97
N GLY A 319 -2.07 -19.36 27.62
CA GLY A 319 -2.27 -19.45 29.07
C GLY A 319 -3.61 -18.92 29.59
N GLN A 320 -4.54 -18.49 28.72
CA GLN A 320 -5.83 -17.95 29.15
C GLN A 320 -7.00 -18.87 28.75
N ASN A 321 -7.72 -19.38 29.75
CA ASN A 321 -8.95 -20.16 29.52
C ASN A 321 -10.15 -19.23 29.29
N SER A 322 -10.94 -19.48 28.24
CA SER A 322 -12.22 -18.79 27.94
C SER A 322 -12.09 -17.28 27.64
N LEU A 323 -11.14 -16.92 26.76
CA LEU A 323 -10.92 -15.54 26.30
C LEU A 323 -12.13 -14.90 25.61
N TYR A 324 -12.84 -15.70 24.82
CA TYR A 324 -13.86 -15.29 23.85
C TYR A 324 -15.29 -15.26 24.40
N SER A 325 -15.44 -15.22 25.73
CA SER A 325 -16.76 -15.25 26.37
C SER A 325 -16.96 -14.13 27.38
N LYS A 326 -15.91 -13.34 27.67
CA LYS A 326 -15.96 -12.23 28.63
C LYS A 326 -15.42 -10.97 27.97
N GLU A 327 -16.24 -9.93 27.94
CA GLU A 327 -15.90 -8.65 27.30
C GLU A 327 -14.57 -8.07 27.79
N LYS A 328 -14.27 -8.19 29.09
CA LYS A 328 -13.02 -7.69 29.69
C LYS A 328 -11.76 -8.37 29.16
N THR A 329 -11.82 -9.67 28.84
CA THR A 329 -10.68 -10.44 28.30
C THR A 329 -10.65 -10.41 26.78
N GLU A 330 -11.82 -10.28 26.16
CA GLU A 330 -12.00 -10.29 24.71
C GLU A 330 -11.65 -8.94 24.05
N LYS A 331 -12.12 -7.82 24.61
CA LYS A 331 -11.85 -6.46 24.06
C LYS A 331 -10.36 -6.18 23.85
N PRO A 332 -9.44 -6.53 24.78
CA PRO A 332 -8.01 -6.37 24.57
C PRO A 332 -7.48 -7.11 23.35
N LEU A 333 -8.01 -8.29 23.01
CA LEU A 333 -7.57 -9.08 21.85
C LEU A 333 -7.96 -8.42 20.53
N TYR A 334 -9.16 -7.84 20.44
CA TYR A 334 -9.61 -7.06 19.29
C TYR A 334 -9.05 -5.63 19.24
N THR A 335 -8.34 -5.20 20.30
CA THR A 335 -7.72 -3.89 20.34
C THR A 335 -6.27 -3.98 19.85
N PRO A 336 -5.88 -3.20 18.83
CA PRO A 336 -4.49 -3.15 18.38
C PRO A 336 -3.57 -2.65 19.51
N LEU A 337 -2.35 -3.16 19.58
CA LEU A 337 -1.37 -2.78 20.60
C LEU A 337 -1.10 -1.27 20.62
N GLN A 338 -1.12 -0.60 19.46
CA GLN A 338 -0.97 0.85 19.29
C GLN A 338 -2.02 1.66 20.07
N LYS A 339 -3.20 1.08 20.33
CA LYS A 339 -4.29 1.70 21.12
C LYS A 339 -4.33 1.17 22.54
N LEU A 340 -4.07 -0.13 22.73
CA LEU A 340 -4.16 -0.79 24.03
C LEU A 340 -3.15 -0.20 25.03
N THR A 341 -1.91 -0.05 24.62
CA THR A 341 -0.82 0.49 25.46
C THR A 341 -1.05 1.95 25.86
N LYS A 342 -1.55 2.79 24.95
CA LYS A 342 -1.93 4.19 25.25
C LYS A 342 -3.04 4.29 26.31
N ARG A 343 -4.00 3.36 26.32
CA ARG A 343 -5.04 3.30 27.37
C ARG A 343 -4.44 2.92 28.72
N ASN A 344 -3.56 1.93 28.74
CA ASN A 344 -2.91 1.45 29.96
C ASN A 344 -2.01 2.54 30.58
N GLN A 345 -1.27 3.29 29.77
CA GLN A 345 -0.45 4.41 30.26
C GLN A 345 -1.28 5.51 30.93
N LYS A 346 -2.47 5.83 30.40
CA LYS A 346 -3.39 6.79 31.03
C LYS A 346 -4.00 6.27 32.33
N ALA A 347 -4.16 4.95 32.48
CA ALA A 347 -4.70 4.33 33.68
C ALA A 347 -3.64 4.16 34.79
N SER A 348 -2.37 3.99 34.42
CA SER A 348 -1.26 3.73 35.37
C SER A 348 -0.56 4.99 35.90
N SER A 349 -1.11 6.19 35.74
CA SER A 349 -0.50 7.42 36.31
C SER A 349 -0.49 7.45 37.85
N ASN A 350 -1.07 6.46 38.52
CA ASN A 350 -1.31 6.45 39.96
C ASN A 350 -0.74 5.26 40.76
N ASN A 351 0.09 4.35 40.21
CA ASN A 351 0.71 3.27 41.02
C ASN A 351 2.03 2.70 40.44
N ASP A 352 2.83 2.13 41.35
CA ASP A 352 4.21 1.68 41.22
C ASP A 352 4.53 0.80 39.99
N LYS A 353 5.67 1.09 39.35
CA LYS A 353 6.11 0.50 38.07
C LYS A 353 7.01 -0.73 38.28
N THR A 354 6.40 -1.90 38.36
CA THR A 354 7.04 -3.14 37.89
C THR A 354 6.27 -3.64 36.69
N SER A 355 6.60 -3.14 35.50
CA SER A 355 6.02 -3.64 34.25
C SER A 355 6.56 -5.05 34.00
N ASN A 356 5.67 -6.03 33.89
CA ASN A 356 6.05 -7.39 33.53
C ASN A 356 6.71 -7.40 32.14
N GLN A 357 7.62 -8.35 31.90
CA GLN A 357 8.34 -8.47 30.62
C GLN A 357 7.40 -8.50 29.40
N ALA A 358 6.23 -9.15 29.53
CA ALA A 358 5.21 -9.20 28.50
C ALA A 358 4.61 -7.81 28.16
N ASP A 359 4.40 -6.97 29.17
CA ASP A 359 3.86 -5.60 28.96
C ASP A 359 4.89 -4.72 28.27
N MET A 360 6.19 -4.91 28.59
CA MET A 360 7.28 -4.21 27.93
C MET A 360 7.41 -4.62 26.46
N MET A 361 7.27 -5.92 26.15
CA MET A 361 7.25 -6.40 24.75
C MET A 361 6.08 -5.81 23.97
N ASP A 362 4.86 -5.82 24.54
CA ASP A 362 3.68 -5.22 23.91
C ASP A 362 3.85 -3.71 23.69
N GLN A 363 4.45 -3.01 24.66
CA GLN A 363 4.75 -1.58 24.56
C GLN A 363 5.78 -1.28 23.46
N ASN A 364 6.81 -2.10 23.33
CA ASN A 364 7.83 -1.95 22.30
C ASN A 364 7.22 -2.15 20.90
N ALA A 365 6.46 -3.23 20.71
CA ALA A 365 5.76 -3.50 19.45
C ALA A 365 4.74 -2.40 19.11
N ALA A 366 3.96 -1.94 20.10
CA ALA A 366 3.01 -0.84 19.90
C ALA A 366 3.70 0.45 19.44
N THR A 367 4.82 0.79 20.06
CA THR A 367 5.60 1.98 19.74
C THR A 367 6.18 1.87 18.35
N TYR A 368 6.77 0.72 18.02
CA TYR A 368 7.31 0.43 16.70
C TYR A 368 6.26 0.58 15.60
N TYR A 369 5.14 -0.15 15.68
CA TYR A 369 4.12 -0.09 14.63
C TYR A 369 3.41 1.27 14.54
N CYS A 370 3.30 2.02 15.65
CA CYS A 370 2.79 3.40 15.62
C CYS A 370 3.75 4.35 14.89
N ASN A 371 5.06 4.22 15.15
CA ASN A 371 6.08 5.03 14.49
C ASN A 371 6.21 4.68 13.02
N LEU A 372 6.21 3.38 12.69
CA LEU A 372 6.26 2.90 11.31
C LEU A 372 5.08 3.45 10.50
N GLY A 373 3.85 3.39 11.03
CA GLY A 373 2.68 3.98 10.36
C GLY A 373 2.80 5.50 10.17
N THR A 374 3.44 6.20 11.10
CA THR A 374 3.69 7.65 11.00
C THR A 374 4.72 7.97 9.91
N GLU A 375 5.82 7.23 9.85
CA GLU A 375 6.84 7.40 8.80
C GLU A 375 6.27 7.04 7.42
N CYS A 376 5.43 5.99 7.33
CA CYS A 376 4.69 5.67 6.11
C CYS A 376 3.87 6.86 5.57
N MET A 377 3.06 7.51 6.43
CA MET A 377 2.27 8.68 6.03
C MET A 377 3.16 9.85 5.58
N LYS A 378 4.22 10.12 6.33
CA LYS A 378 5.17 11.21 6.05
C LYS A 378 5.91 11.03 4.73
N HIS A 379 6.27 9.79 4.41
CA HIS A 379 7.06 9.43 3.24
C HIS A 379 6.22 8.93 2.06
N ARG A 380 4.88 8.91 2.19
CA ARG A 380 3.94 8.43 1.16
C ARG A 380 4.22 6.97 0.77
N VAL A 381 4.52 6.16 1.77
CA VAL A 381 4.69 4.71 1.62
C VAL A 381 3.43 4.03 2.13
N ARG A 382 2.82 3.23 1.28
CA ARG A 382 1.72 2.33 1.63
C ARG A 382 2.29 0.97 2.01
N LEU A 383 1.81 0.39 3.12
CA LEU A 383 2.18 -0.96 3.53
C LEU A 383 0.96 -1.88 3.57
N ASP A 384 1.01 -2.93 2.76
CA ASP A 384 0.02 -4.01 2.71
C ASP A 384 0.56 -5.26 3.40
N ILE A 385 -0.34 -6.06 3.95
CA ILE A 385 -0.01 -7.36 4.54
C ILE A 385 -1.00 -8.39 3.98
N VAL A 386 -0.46 -9.44 3.38
CA VAL A 386 -1.20 -10.60 2.91
C VAL A 386 -0.83 -11.78 3.80
N LEU A 387 -1.78 -12.19 4.64
CA LEU A 387 -1.63 -13.31 5.56
C LEU A 387 -2.24 -14.57 4.96
N THR A 388 -1.42 -15.60 4.73
CA THR A 388 -1.88 -16.94 4.31
C THR A 388 -1.79 -17.92 5.47
N THR A 389 -2.90 -18.57 5.82
CA THR A 389 -2.93 -19.54 6.93
C THR A 389 -3.35 -20.92 6.44
N ASN A 390 -2.67 -21.97 6.91
CA ASN A 390 -3.22 -23.33 6.90
C ASN A 390 -4.02 -23.61 8.19
N TRP A 391 -4.73 -24.73 8.20
CA TRP A 391 -5.17 -25.32 9.46
C TRP A 391 -4.01 -26.13 10.03
N LYS A 392 -3.27 -25.58 11.00
CA LYS A 392 -2.31 -26.39 11.78
C LYS A 392 -3.08 -27.51 12.49
N THR A 393 -2.72 -28.76 12.18
CA THR A 393 -3.14 -29.93 12.94
C THR A 393 -1.96 -30.29 13.83
N THR A 394 -1.76 -29.58 14.93
CA THR A 394 -0.66 -29.89 15.85
C THR A 394 -1.01 -31.15 16.62
N ALA A 395 -0.23 -32.21 16.44
CA ALA A 395 -0.11 -33.26 17.45
C ALA A 395 0.71 -32.67 18.60
N ASP A 396 0.16 -32.69 19.80
CA ASP A 396 0.75 -32.15 21.02
C ASP A 396 1.98 -32.99 21.43
N PRO A 397 3.23 -32.46 21.41
CA PRO A 397 4.34 -33.14 22.04
C PRO A 397 4.37 -32.70 23.51
N SER A 398 3.97 -33.63 24.37
CA SER A 398 4.19 -33.70 25.82
C SER A 398 3.05 -33.23 26.74
N TRP A 399 2.70 -34.15 27.66
CA TRP A 399 1.86 -34.01 28.88
C TRP A 399 0.34 -34.28 28.79
N SER A 400 -0.15 -35.01 27.79
CA SER A 400 -1.51 -35.58 27.83
C SER A 400 -1.50 -37.07 27.46
N THR A 401 -2.02 -37.92 28.34
CA THR A 401 -2.26 -39.35 28.09
C THR A 401 -3.56 -39.61 27.29
N ASP A 402 -4.29 -38.56 26.90
CA ASP A 402 -5.51 -38.68 26.10
C ASP A 402 -5.22 -38.52 24.60
N VAL A 403 -5.13 -39.65 23.91
CA VAL A 403 -4.86 -39.78 22.47
C VAL A 403 -6.04 -39.34 21.58
N SER A 404 -7.13 -38.83 22.17
CA SER A 404 -8.42 -38.61 21.49
C SER A 404 -8.80 -37.14 21.26
N ALA A 405 -8.00 -36.17 21.70
CA ALA A 405 -8.27 -34.75 21.49
C ALA A 405 -7.12 -34.06 20.77
N VAL A 406 -7.03 -34.23 19.44
CA VAL A 406 -6.27 -33.31 18.59
C VAL A 406 -6.99 -31.96 18.64
N ILE A 407 -6.66 -31.13 19.64
CA ILE A 407 -7.14 -29.76 19.70
C ILE A 407 -6.43 -29.01 18.59
N LYS A 408 -7.11 -28.86 17.45
CA LYS A 408 -6.71 -27.97 16.35
C LYS A 408 -6.68 -26.52 16.88
N ARG A 409 -5.61 -26.10 17.54
CA ARG A 409 -5.44 -24.68 17.93
C ARG A 409 -5.06 -23.90 16.69
N ARG A 410 -5.85 -22.87 16.40
CA ARG A 410 -5.50 -21.89 15.36
C ARG A 410 -4.32 -21.08 15.87
N GLU A 411 -3.39 -20.78 14.97
CA GLU A 411 -2.29 -19.89 15.28
C GLU A 411 -2.80 -18.46 15.47
N PHE A 412 -2.32 -17.79 16.52
CA PHE A 412 -2.63 -16.39 16.80
C PHE A 412 -1.66 -15.49 16.02
N PHE A 413 -2.22 -14.57 15.22
CA PHE A 413 -1.46 -13.68 14.33
C PHE A 413 -1.44 -12.21 14.76
N ASP A 414 -2.21 -11.83 15.79
CA ASP A 414 -2.42 -10.43 16.20
C ASP A 414 -2.80 -9.50 15.03
N VAL A 415 -3.78 -9.95 14.24
CA VAL A 415 -4.31 -9.23 13.07
C VAL A 415 -4.79 -7.82 13.43
N ALA A 416 -5.23 -7.59 14.66
CA ALA A 416 -5.62 -6.26 15.13
C ALA A 416 -4.45 -5.27 15.00
N THR A 417 -3.27 -5.64 15.50
CA THR A 417 -2.07 -4.79 15.50
C THR A 417 -1.53 -4.56 14.10
N LEU A 418 -1.42 -5.63 13.30
CA LEU A 418 -0.95 -5.55 11.91
C LEU A 418 -1.95 -4.79 11.01
N GLY A 419 -3.24 -5.02 11.18
CA GLY A 419 -4.29 -4.30 10.45
C GLY A 419 -4.35 -2.82 10.77
N GLU A 420 -4.05 -2.41 12.01
CA GLU A 420 -3.94 -0.99 12.36
C GLU A 420 -2.75 -0.31 11.68
N LEU A 421 -1.63 -1.02 11.47
CA LEU A 421 -0.52 -0.51 10.66
C LEU A 421 -0.94 -0.29 9.20
N CYS A 422 -1.53 -1.30 8.55
CA CYS A 422 -2.04 -1.16 7.18
C CYS A 422 -3.01 0.02 7.09
N LYS A 423 -3.94 0.13 8.03
CA LYS A 423 -4.86 1.27 8.09
C LYS A 423 -4.12 2.61 8.21
N ALA A 424 -3.11 2.71 9.05
CA ALA A 424 -2.34 3.94 9.25
C ALA A 424 -1.53 4.34 8.01
N SER A 425 -1.06 3.37 7.23
CA SER A 425 -0.32 3.59 5.97
C SER A 425 -1.21 3.70 4.72
N CYS A 426 -2.55 3.73 4.88
CA CYS A 426 -3.52 3.64 3.79
C CYS A 426 -3.38 2.35 2.93
N GLY A 427 -2.84 1.30 3.53
CA GLY A 427 -2.71 -0.03 2.96
C GLY A 427 -3.88 -0.96 3.25
N LYS A 428 -3.73 -2.18 2.75
CA LYS A 428 -4.71 -3.27 2.82
C LYS A 428 -4.14 -4.42 3.64
N PHE A 429 -4.95 -4.93 4.57
CA PHE A 429 -4.70 -6.21 5.21
C PHE A 429 -5.62 -7.25 4.57
N THR A 430 -5.05 -8.26 3.93
CA THR A 430 -5.79 -9.36 3.31
C THR A 430 -5.49 -10.64 4.07
N TRP A 431 -6.55 -11.34 4.52
CA TRP A 431 -6.42 -12.69 5.07
C TRP A 431 -6.93 -13.72 4.07
N LEU A 432 -5.99 -14.46 3.52
CA LEU A 432 -6.20 -15.52 2.57
C LEU A 432 -6.38 -16.86 3.30
N LYS A 433 -7.62 -17.37 3.31
CA LYS A 433 -7.92 -18.73 3.76
C LYS A 433 -7.68 -19.70 2.60
N MET A 434 -6.85 -20.71 2.82
CA MET A 434 -6.63 -21.75 1.81
C MET A 434 -7.93 -22.46 1.43
N ARG A 435 -8.27 -22.47 0.14
CA ARG A 435 -9.22 -23.42 -0.45
C ARG A 435 -8.46 -24.69 -0.78
N THR A 436 -8.71 -25.78 -0.06
CA THR A 436 -8.18 -27.10 -0.41
C THR A 436 -8.93 -27.63 -1.63
N ASN A 437 -8.55 -27.20 -2.83
CA ASN A 437 -8.95 -27.90 -4.05
C ASN A 437 -8.06 -29.13 -4.21
N GLY A 438 -8.45 -30.25 -3.59
CA GLY A 438 -7.98 -31.59 -3.95
C GLY A 438 -6.50 -31.95 -3.74
N GLY A 439 -5.65 -31.04 -3.27
CA GLY A 439 -4.24 -31.29 -2.96
C GLY A 439 -3.75 -30.38 -1.83
N VAL A 440 -2.87 -30.91 -0.97
CA VAL A 440 -2.27 -30.14 0.13
C VAL A 440 -1.22 -29.20 -0.47
N GLY A 441 -1.37 -27.89 -0.27
CA GLY A 441 -0.25 -26.94 -0.35
C GLY A 441 -0.16 -26.00 -1.56
N GLU A 442 -1.07 -26.04 -2.54
CA GLU A 442 -1.06 -25.06 -3.64
C GLU A 442 -2.13 -24.00 -3.46
N TYR A 443 -1.73 -22.73 -3.52
CA TYR A 443 -2.64 -21.60 -3.55
C TYR A 443 -3.16 -21.38 -4.98
N ASP A 444 -4.40 -20.90 -5.10
CA ASP A 444 -4.91 -20.40 -6.38
C ASP A 444 -4.11 -19.14 -6.76
N VAL A 445 -3.10 -19.32 -7.60
CA VAL A 445 -2.13 -18.28 -7.98
C VAL A 445 -2.84 -17.07 -8.57
N ASP A 446 -3.94 -17.28 -9.30
CA ASP A 446 -4.73 -16.22 -9.89
C ASP A 446 -5.43 -15.39 -8.79
N TYR A 447 -6.02 -16.05 -7.81
CA TYR A 447 -6.63 -15.36 -6.67
C TYR A 447 -5.60 -14.60 -5.81
N LEU A 448 -4.40 -15.16 -5.58
CA LEU A 448 -3.32 -14.44 -4.88
C LEU A 448 -2.87 -13.22 -5.70
N ARG A 449 -2.70 -13.38 -7.01
CA ARG A 449 -2.31 -12.30 -7.91
C ARG A 449 -3.32 -11.15 -7.88
N GLU A 450 -4.62 -11.44 -7.96
CA GLU A 450 -5.69 -10.43 -7.88
C GLU A 450 -5.62 -9.62 -6.59
N GLU A 451 -5.25 -10.25 -5.48
CA GLU A 451 -5.12 -9.57 -4.18
C GLU A 451 -3.84 -8.74 -4.04
N LEU A 452 -2.81 -9.01 -4.85
CA LEU A 452 -1.54 -8.27 -4.88
C LEU A 452 -1.55 -7.05 -5.81
N MET A 453 -2.44 -7.03 -6.81
CA MET A 453 -2.77 -5.84 -7.62
C MET A 453 -3.29 -4.70 -6.74
#